data_AF-A0A9X4MYC6-F1
#
_entry.id   AF-A0A9X4MYC6-F1
#
_cell.length_a   1.000
_cell.length_b   1.000
_cell.length_c   1.000
_cell.angle_alpha   90.00
_cell.angle_beta   90.00
_cell.angle_gamma   90.00
#
_symmetry.space_group_name_H-M   'P 1'
#
loop_
_entity.id
_entity.type
_entity.pdbx_description
1 polymer ?
#
loop_
_entity_poly.entity_id
_entity_poly.type
_entity_poly.pdbx_seq_one_letter_code
_entity_poly.pdbx_strand_id
1 'polypeptide(L)'
;MTQNEPTAKQIDTYHSITGKYKRDEVKPTIDVAKRLVNVLETTVGYLLVETEKVDLFKGPVMLQRLVKLDKMESTEKSHILHVLDGFIKSVKLKNIAAL
;
A
#
# COMPACT_ATOMS: atom_id res chain seq x y z
N MET A 1 15.36 -17.27 -21.19
CA MET A 1 16.16 -16.60 -20.13
C MET A 1 15.23 -16.39 -18.94
N THR A 2 15.12 -17.37 -18.05
CA THR A 2 14.26 -17.30 -16.86
C THR A 2 14.97 -18.02 -15.74
N GLN A 3 15.75 -17.30 -14.95
CA GLN A 3 16.35 -17.82 -13.74
C GLN A 3 16.52 -16.68 -12.75
N ASN A 4 15.54 -16.55 -11.86
CA ASN A 4 15.70 -15.98 -10.52
C ASN A 4 14.58 -16.58 -9.65
N GLU A 5 14.54 -17.91 -9.59
CA GLU A 5 13.76 -18.60 -8.56
C GLU A 5 14.55 -18.46 -7.24
N PRO A 6 13.95 -17.92 -6.17
CA PRO A 6 14.65 -17.78 -4.90
C PRO A 6 14.99 -19.17 -4.35
N THR A 7 16.26 -19.39 -4.05
CA THR A 7 16.76 -20.68 -3.54
C THR A 7 16.10 -21.01 -2.19
N ALA A 8 15.83 -22.30 -1.91
CA ALA A 8 15.19 -22.76 -0.66
C ALA A 8 15.86 -22.21 0.62
N LYS A 9 17.18 -22.01 0.58
CA LYS A 9 17.97 -21.41 1.67
C LYS A 9 17.64 -19.94 1.93
N GLN A 10 17.31 -19.19 0.87
CA GLN A 10 16.80 -17.83 1.00
C GLN A 10 15.40 -17.86 1.62
N ILE A 11 14.53 -18.77 1.19
CA ILE A 11 13.14 -18.92 1.69
C ILE A 11 13.11 -19.25 3.20
N ASP A 12 14.00 -20.14 3.69
CA ASP A 12 14.12 -20.46 5.12
C ASP A 12 14.64 -19.28 5.96
N THR A 13 15.60 -18.52 5.41
CA THR A 13 16.10 -17.30 6.04
C THR A 13 15.01 -16.23 6.11
N TYR A 14 14.18 -16.13 5.05
CA TYR A 14 13.00 -15.27 5.02
C TYR A 14 11.96 -15.70 6.07
N HIS A 15 11.68 -17.00 6.24
CA HIS A 15 10.73 -17.47 7.26
C HIS A 15 11.14 -17.11 8.69
N SER A 16 12.42 -17.30 9.04
CA SER A 16 12.92 -16.95 10.38
C SER A 16 12.86 -15.45 10.63
N ILE A 17 13.30 -14.63 9.68
CA ILE A 17 13.39 -13.17 9.87
C ILE A 17 12.04 -12.47 9.73
N THR A 18 11.15 -12.95 8.85
CA THR A 18 9.76 -12.45 8.75
C THR A 18 8.99 -12.71 10.05
N GLY A 19 9.24 -13.83 10.72
CA GLY A 19 8.69 -14.08 12.06
C GLY A 19 9.14 -13.03 13.08
N LYS A 20 10.42 -12.64 13.05
CA LYS A 20 10.97 -11.58 13.92
C LYS A 20 10.37 -10.21 13.60
N TYR A 21 10.12 -9.91 12.31
CA TYR A 21 9.44 -8.68 11.88
C TYR A 21 8.00 -8.60 12.39
N LYS A 22 7.25 -9.71 12.34
CA LYS A 22 5.87 -9.76 12.85
C LYS A 22 5.74 -9.61 14.36
N ARG A 23 6.82 -9.90 15.11
CA ARG A 23 6.87 -9.79 16.58
C ARG A 23 7.59 -8.54 17.06
N ASP A 24 7.91 -7.60 16.16
CA ASP A 24 8.66 -6.38 16.44
C ASP A 24 10.04 -6.59 17.10
N GLU A 25 10.59 -7.81 17.04
CA GLU A 25 11.90 -8.14 17.61
C GLU A 25 13.05 -7.51 16.82
N VAL A 26 12.84 -7.32 15.51
CA VAL A 26 13.81 -6.71 14.59
C VAL A 26 13.03 -5.81 13.63
N LYS A 27 13.54 -4.60 13.35
CA LYS A 27 12.98 -3.74 12.30
C LYS A 27 13.66 -4.04 10.96
N PRO A 28 12.90 -4.26 9.87
CA PRO A 28 13.51 -4.44 8.56
C PRO A 28 14.20 -3.14 8.12
N THR A 29 15.33 -3.26 7.41
CA THR A 29 15.92 -2.11 6.72
C THR A 29 15.04 -1.71 5.54
N ILE A 30 15.22 -0.48 5.03
CA ILE A 30 14.46 0.04 3.89
C ILE A 30 14.57 -0.89 2.67
N ASP A 31 15.74 -1.45 2.40
CA ASP A 31 15.96 -2.34 1.25
C ASP A 31 15.29 -3.71 1.41
N VAL A 32 15.22 -4.22 2.64
CA VAL A 32 14.47 -5.45 2.94
C VAL A 32 12.97 -5.19 2.80
N ALA A 33 12.47 -4.07 3.31
CA ALA A 33 11.07 -3.68 3.13
C ALA A 33 10.68 -3.57 1.64
N LYS A 34 11.54 -2.95 0.81
CA LYS A 34 11.33 -2.87 -0.65
C LYS A 34 11.27 -4.25 -1.33
N ARG A 35 12.10 -5.21 -0.91
CA ARG A 35 12.05 -6.57 -1.45
C ARG A 35 10.77 -7.32 -1.01
N LEU A 36 10.37 -7.15 0.25
CA LEU A 36 9.16 -7.78 0.79
C LEU A 36 7.90 -7.31 0.04
N VAL A 37 7.77 -6.01 -0.23
CA VAL A 37 6.57 -5.49 -0.92
C VAL A 37 6.45 -5.99 -2.36
N ASN A 38 7.57 -6.26 -3.02
CA ASN A 38 7.59 -6.84 -4.36
C ASN A 38 7.12 -8.31 -4.35
N VAL A 39 7.52 -9.09 -3.33
CA VAL A 39 7.12 -10.50 -3.19
C VAL A 39 5.66 -10.62 -2.74
N LEU A 40 5.20 -9.70 -1.90
CA LEU A 40 3.85 -9.68 -1.35
C LEU A 40 2.85 -8.89 -2.21
N GLU A 41 3.28 -8.41 -3.38
CA GLU A 41 2.50 -7.57 -4.31
C GLU A 41 1.75 -6.42 -3.63
N THR A 42 2.42 -5.77 -2.67
CA THR A 42 1.84 -4.70 -1.83
C THR A 42 2.69 -3.44 -1.89
N THR A 43 2.51 -2.49 -0.97
CA THR A 43 3.26 -1.23 -0.93
C THR A 43 4.05 -1.07 0.37
N VAL A 44 5.10 -0.23 0.37
CA VAL A 44 5.86 0.04 1.61
C VAL A 44 4.98 0.74 2.64
N GLY A 45 4.06 1.59 2.18
CA GLY A 45 3.04 2.21 3.02
C GLY A 45 2.23 1.17 3.79
N TYR A 46 1.82 0.07 3.13
CA TYR A 46 1.11 -1.06 3.76
C TYR A 46 1.88 -1.70 4.92
N LEU A 47 3.22 -1.82 4.81
CA LEU A 47 4.05 -2.40 5.87
C LEU A 47 4.24 -1.48 7.08
N LEU A 48 4.00 -0.18 6.90
CA LEU A 48 4.26 0.87 7.89
C LEU A 48 2.97 1.49 8.46
N VAL A 49 1.79 0.98 8.09
CA VAL A 49 0.52 1.57 8.53
C VAL A 49 0.36 1.41 10.04
N GLU A 50 0.47 2.52 10.78
CA GLU A 50 0.19 2.62 12.23
C GLU A 50 -1.32 2.70 12.53
N THR A 51 -2.17 2.51 11.54
CA THR A 51 -3.62 2.74 11.62
C THR A 51 -4.43 1.45 11.42
N GLU A 52 -5.63 1.38 12.01
CA GLU A 52 -6.55 0.24 11.91
C GLU A 52 -7.00 -0.09 10.46
N LYS A 53 -6.70 0.78 9.48
CA LYS A 53 -7.08 0.60 8.06
C LYS A 53 -5.91 0.09 7.21
N VAL A 54 -5.38 -1.06 7.63
CA VAL A 54 -4.24 -1.75 7.02
C VAL A 54 -4.44 -1.97 5.51
N ASP A 55 -5.66 -2.27 5.05
CA ASP A 55 -5.91 -2.60 3.63
C ASP A 55 -5.89 -1.40 2.65
N LEU A 56 -5.91 -0.14 3.12
CA LEU A 56 -6.00 1.05 2.25
C LEU A 56 -4.80 1.15 1.29
N PHE A 57 -3.61 0.77 1.77
CA PHE A 57 -2.36 0.83 1.01
C PHE A 57 -1.94 -0.53 0.43
N LYS A 58 -2.77 -1.57 0.60
CA LYS A 58 -2.44 -2.94 0.16
C LYS A 58 -2.40 -3.07 -1.35
N GLY A 59 -3.35 -2.43 -2.02
CA GLY A 59 -3.49 -2.51 -3.47
C GLY A 59 -2.53 -1.53 -4.18
N PRO A 60 -1.58 -2.01 -5.01
CA PRO A 60 -0.68 -1.13 -5.76
C PRO A 60 -1.43 -0.21 -6.74
N VAL A 61 -2.63 -0.62 -7.19
CA VAL A 61 -3.46 0.14 -8.12
C VAL A 61 -3.90 1.49 -7.55
N MET A 62 -4.32 1.54 -6.27
CA MET A 62 -4.74 2.80 -5.65
C MET A 62 -3.56 3.75 -5.48
N LEU A 63 -2.39 3.23 -5.10
CA LEU A 63 -1.17 4.03 -5.02
C LEU A 63 -0.77 4.57 -6.40
N GLN A 64 -0.83 3.75 -7.46
CA GLN A 64 -0.55 4.21 -8.82
C GLN A 64 -1.50 5.32 -9.28
N ARG A 65 -2.78 5.27 -8.90
CA ARG A 65 -3.74 6.35 -9.19
C ARG A 65 -3.34 7.65 -8.49
N LEU A 66 -2.92 7.58 -7.22
CA LEU A 66 -2.44 8.74 -6.48
C LEU A 66 -1.16 9.33 -7.10
N VAL A 67 -0.21 8.47 -7.50
CA VAL A 67 1.00 8.91 -8.21
C VAL A 67 0.68 9.59 -9.54
N LYS A 68 -0.31 9.07 -10.29
CA LYS A 68 -0.76 9.71 -11.53
C LYS A 68 -1.41 11.07 -11.26
N LEU A 69 -2.27 11.16 -10.24
CA LEU A 69 -2.91 12.40 -9.82
C LEU A 69 -1.89 13.44 -9.38
N ASP A 70 -0.83 13.02 -8.70
CA ASP A 70 0.20 13.94 -8.22
C ASP A 70 1.00 14.58 -9.36
N LYS A 71 1.21 13.84 -10.45
CA LYS A 71 1.91 14.28 -11.67
C LYS A 71 1.05 15.15 -12.61
N MET A 72 -0.22 15.38 -12.30
CA MET A 72 -1.10 16.20 -13.14
C MET A 72 -0.85 17.69 -12.91
N GLU A 73 -1.14 18.49 -13.95
CA GLU A 73 -1.20 19.94 -13.86
C GLU A 73 -2.28 20.39 -12.84
N SER A 74 -2.04 21.56 -12.24
CA SER A 74 -2.80 22.01 -11.07
C SER A 74 -4.31 22.12 -11.30
N THR A 75 -4.73 22.50 -12.50
CA THR A 75 -6.14 22.67 -12.87
C THR A 75 -6.87 21.33 -12.97
N GLU A 76 -6.31 20.37 -13.71
CA GLU A 76 -6.87 19.03 -13.89
C GLU A 76 -6.91 18.26 -12.56
N LYS A 77 -5.83 18.39 -11.77
CA LYS A 77 -5.76 17.82 -10.42
C LYS A 77 -6.90 18.37 -9.54
N SER A 78 -7.12 19.68 -9.57
CA SER A 78 -8.19 20.34 -8.81
C SER A 78 -9.59 19.84 -9.21
N HIS A 79 -9.86 19.66 -10.51
CA HIS A 79 -11.15 19.12 -10.95
C HIS A 79 -11.40 17.70 -10.43
N ILE A 80 -10.40 16.82 -10.51
CA ILE A 80 -10.53 15.44 -10.03
C ILE A 80 -10.77 15.41 -8.53
N LEU A 81 -10.05 16.23 -7.76
CA LEU A 81 -10.22 16.34 -6.31
C LEU A 81 -11.63 16.84 -5.95
N HIS A 82 -12.14 17.87 -6.63
CA HIS A 82 -13.50 18.36 -6.40
C HIS A 82 -14.56 17.29 -6.65
N VAL A 83 -14.42 16.51 -7.73
CA VAL A 83 -15.35 15.42 -8.03
C VAL A 83 -15.29 14.35 -6.95
N LEU A 84 -14.07 13.94 -6.56
CA LEU A 84 -13.86 12.95 -5.50
C LEU A 84 -14.50 13.38 -4.17
N ASP A 85 -14.27 14.61 -3.75
CA ASP A 85 -14.82 15.17 -2.51
C ASP A 85 -16.35 15.27 -2.56
N GLY A 86 -16.89 15.68 -3.70
CA GLY A 86 -18.33 15.71 -3.95
C GLY A 86 -18.98 14.32 -3.80
N PHE A 87 -18.36 13.29 -4.38
CA PHE A 87 -18.84 11.91 -4.25
C PHE A 87 -18.76 11.40 -2.81
N ILE A 88 -17.64 11.64 -2.12
CA ILE A 88 -17.48 11.26 -0.70
C ILE A 88 -18.57 11.91 0.15
N LYS A 89 -18.84 13.21 -0.06
CA LYS A 89 -19.90 13.94 0.63
C LYS A 89 -21.28 13.34 0.34
N SER A 90 -21.58 13.03 -0.93
CA SER A 90 -22.85 12.42 -1.34
C SER A 90 -23.10 11.07 -0.64
N VAL A 91 -22.09 10.19 -0.59
CA VAL A 91 -22.20 8.90 0.10
C VAL A 91 -22.45 9.08 1.60
N LYS A 92 -21.72 10.00 2.25
CA LYS A 92 -21.93 10.30 3.67
C LYS A 92 -23.36 10.78 3.96
N LEU A 93 -23.89 11.67 3.11
CA LEU A 93 -25.27 12.17 3.25
C LEU A 93 -26.31 11.06 3.09
N LYS A 94 -26.13 10.16 2.12
CA LYS A 94 -27.02 8.99 1.94
C LYS A 94 -27.04 8.08 3.17
N ASN A 95 -25.89 7.83 3.78
CA ASN A 95 -25.79 6.98 4.96
C ASN A 95 -26.44 7.60 6.20
N ILE A 96 -26.46 8.93 6.30
CA ILE A 96 -27.17 9.65 7.38
C ILE A 96 -28.68 9.63 7.13
N ALA A 97 -29.13 9.80 5.88
CA ALA A 97 -30.55 9.79 5.53
C ALA A 97 -31.20 8.39 5.56
N ALA A 98 -30.40 7.32 5.69
CA ALA A 98 -30.84 5.94 5.83
C ALA A 98 -30.98 5.47 7.29
N LEU A 99 -30.71 6.36 8.26
CA LEU A 99 -30.95 6.19 9.71
C LEU A 99 -32.23 6.93 10.11
#